data_AF-A0A9E1B1R8-F1
#
_entry.id   AF-A0A9E1B1R8-F1
#
_cell.length_a   1.000
_cell.length_b   1.000
_cell.length_c   1.000
_cell.angle_alpha   90.00
_cell.angle_beta   90.00
_cell.angle_gamma   90.00
#
_symmetry.space_group_name_H-M   'P 1'
#
loop_
_entity.id
_entity.type
_entity.pdbx_description
1 polymer ?
#
loop_
_entity_poly.entity_id
_entity_poly.type
_entity_poly.pdbx_seq_one_letter_code
_entity_poly.pdbx_strand_id
1 'polypeptide(L)'
;GSAVKDLQTKLKKLGYYDGTVDSTFGSGTYAAVKAFQKKYNLTADGVAGSETLKKLDSAYKNADSDKDDGSLRKGATGSAVKDLQTKLKKLGFYNAYVDGSYGDTTVAAVKAFQKKYNLTADGIAGSETLKKLDSAYKNADSDKDDGSLRKGATGSAVKNLQTKLKKLGFYNASIDGDYGDTTVAAVKAFQKKYNLTADGVAGSETLKKLDTAYKNADSNTSTDDNSLRKGATGTAVKTLQTNLKKLGFYTAYVDGSFGSTTESAVKAFQKKYGLTADGVAGSATLKKIESAVASASSGKITTEQLDWFNGGKNVIPNGAVFQIKDVSTGLIFSARRQSGGNHMDAEPLTAEDTAILKKINGGTFSWRRRAVLVKYNGHVYAASIYSEPHGTNTILDNNFDGQFCLHFYGSKTHGTDRVDADHQKCVEQAMKATW
;
A
#
# COMPACT_ATOMS: atom_id res chain seq x y z
N GLY A 1 -51.11 23.31 -48.52
CA GLY A 1 -52.13 22.76 -47.59
C GLY A 1 -51.49 22.20 -46.32
N SER A 2 -52.28 21.65 -45.38
CA SER A 2 -51.80 21.20 -44.05
C SER A 2 -50.65 20.20 -44.09
N ALA A 3 -50.68 19.24 -45.03
CA ALA A 3 -49.60 18.26 -45.21
C ALA A 3 -48.25 18.91 -45.58
N VAL A 4 -48.27 19.98 -46.39
CA VAL A 4 -47.05 20.72 -46.76
C VAL A 4 -46.51 21.50 -45.56
N LYS A 5 -47.40 22.05 -44.72
CA LYS A 5 -47.02 22.74 -43.50
C LYS A 5 -46.30 21.81 -42.52
N ASP A 6 -46.84 20.60 -42.34
CA ASP A 6 -46.23 19.56 -41.50
C ASP A 6 -44.86 19.14 -42.06
N LEU A 7 -44.77 18.85 -43.36
CA LEU A 7 -43.52 18.56 -44.07
C LEU A 7 -42.46 19.67 -43.87
N GLN A 8 -42.82 20.93 -44.09
CA GLN A 8 -41.93 22.08 -43.90
C GLN A 8 -41.49 22.21 -42.44
N THR A 9 -42.39 21.98 -41.48
CA THR A 9 -42.07 22.01 -40.04
C THR A 9 -41.03 20.96 -39.68
N LYS A 10 -41.23 19.72 -40.15
CA LYS A 10 -40.31 18.61 -39.88
C LYS A 10 -38.95 18.83 -40.53
N LEU A 11 -38.93 19.24 -41.81
CA LEU A 11 -37.69 19.56 -42.52
C LEU A 11 -36.95 20.74 -41.88
N LYS A 12 -37.68 21.76 -41.39
CA LYS A 12 -37.10 22.91 -40.71
C LYS A 12 -36.47 22.53 -39.38
N LYS A 13 -37.17 21.74 -38.55
CA LYS A 13 -36.64 21.21 -37.28
C LYS A 13 -35.39 20.35 -37.52
N LEU A 14 -35.38 19.56 -38.60
CA LEU A 14 -34.25 18.72 -39.00
C LEU A 14 -33.12 19.48 -39.73
N GLY A 15 -33.26 20.79 -39.93
CA GLY A 15 -32.23 21.64 -40.54
C GLY A 15 -32.11 21.56 -42.06
N TYR A 16 -33.08 20.98 -42.76
CA TYR A 16 -33.12 20.89 -44.23
C TYR A 16 -33.87 22.05 -44.90
N TYR A 17 -34.66 22.82 -44.13
CA TYR A 17 -35.47 23.91 -44.64
C TYR A 17 -35.27 25.18 -43.82
N ASP A 18 -34.77 26.24 -44.46
CA ASP A 18 -34.51 27.55 -43.85
C ASP A 18 -35.65 28.56 -44.13
N GLY A 19 -36.43 28.35 -45.20
CA GLY A 19 -37.58 29.17 -45.60
C GLY A 19 -38.73 29.21 -44.59
N THR A 20 -39.71 30.07 -44.84
CA THR A 20 -40.91 30.22 -44.01
C THR A 20 -41.84 29.00 -44.13
N VAL A 21 -42.41 28.56 -43.00
CA VAL A 21 -43.43 27.50 -42.99
C VAL A 21 -44.77 28.12 -43.39
N ASP A 22 -45.01 28.17 -44.70
CA ASP A 22 -46.11 28.91 -45.34
C ASP A 22 -47.20 27.99 -45.93
N SER A 23 -47.05 26.68 -45.79
CA SER A 23 -47.96 25.66 -46.35
C SER A 23 -47.94 25.57 -47.90
N THR A 24 -46.98 26.20 -48.56
CA THR A 24 -46.80 26.20 -50.02
C THR A 24 -45.60 25.34 -50.41
N PHE A 25 -45.81 24.38 -51.33
CA PHE A 25 -44.73 23.52 -51.80
C PHE A 25 -43.99 24.24 -52.94
N GLY A 26 -43.12 25.18 -52.58
CA GLY A 26 -42.31 25.93 -53.53
C GLY A 26 -40.94 25.31 -53.80
N SER A 27 -40.09 26.03 -54.55
CA SER A 27 -38.72 25.62 -54.88
C SER A 27 -37.85 25.37 -53.65
N GLY A 28 -38.04 26.13 -52.57
CA GLY A 28 -37.35 25.92 -51.28
C GLY A 28 -37.74 24.60 -50.62
N THR A 29 -39.03 24.29 -50.54
CA THR A 29 -39.52 23.00 -49.99
C THR A 29 -39.05 21.83 -50.86
N TYR A 30 -39.07 21.97 -52.18
CA TYR A 30 -38.54 20.98 -53.12
C TYR A 30 -37.05 20.70 -52.89
N ALA A 31 -36.23 21.76 -52.76
CA ALA A 31 -34.80 21.63 -52.49
C ALA A 31 -34.53 20.96 -51.13
N ALA A 32 -35.31 21.29 -50.10
CA ALA A 32 -35.23 20.69 -48.78
C ALA A 32 -35.55 19.19 -48.79
N VAL A 33 -36.62 18.79 -49.49
CA VAL A 33 -36.97 17.37 -49.67
C VAL A 33 -35.86 16.63 -50.39
N LYS A 34 -35.32 17.19 -51.47
CA LYS A 34 -34.24 16.59 -52.25
C LYS A 34 -32.94 16.45 -51.43
N ALA A 35 -32.63 17.43 -50.59
CA ALA A 35 -31.48 17.38 -49.67
C ALA A 35 -31.68 16.29 -48.60
N PHE A 36 -32.88 16.18 -48.03
CA PHE A 36 -33.24 15.14 -47.08
C PHE A 36 -33.13 13.74 -47.71
N GLN A 37 -33.70 13.54 -48.90
CA GLN A 37 -33.62 12.28 -49.64
C GLN A 37 -32.17 11.85 -49.90
N LYS A 38 -31.32 12.79 -50.37
CA LYS A 38 -29.88 12.54 -50.56
C LYS A 38 -29.19 12.09 -49.28
N LYS A 39 -29.50 12.70 -48.14
CA LYS A 39 -28.90 12.31 -46.85
C LYS A 39 -29.23 10.88 -46.48
N TYR A 40 -30.48 10.46 -46.71
CA TYR A 40 -30.99 9.17 -46.28
C TYR A 40 -30.98 8.10 -47.38
N ASN A 41 -30.20 8.32 -48.45
CA ASN A 41 -30.05 7.41 -49.59
C ASN A 41 -31.40 6.99 -50.23
N LEU A 42 -32.36 7.91 -50.25
CA LEU A 42 -33.61 7.75 -50.99
C LEU A 42 -33.46 8.31 -52.40
N THR A 43 -34.38 7.94 -53.29
CA THR A 43 -34.49 8.58 -54.61
C THR A 43 -34.65 10.09 -54.43
N ALA A 44 -33.66 10.87 -54.90
CA ALA A 44 -33.61 12.32 -54.71
C ALA A 44 -34.39 13.07 -55.81
N ASP A 45 -35.68 12.75 -55.94
CA ASP A 45 -36.58 13.34 -56.95
C ASP A 45 -37.26 14.64 -56.47
N GLY A 46 -37.13 14.97 -55.18
CA GLY A 46 -37.79 16.11 -54.54
C GLY A 46 -39.28 15.91 -54.29
N VAL A 47 -39.79 14.69 -54.47
CA VAL A 47 -41.18 14.29 -54.22
C VAL A 47 -41.28 13.70 -52.82
N ALA A 48 -42.11 14.30 -51.97
CA ALA A 48 -42.38 13.78 -50.62
C ALA A 48 -43.36 12.58 -50.67
N GLY A 49 -42.95 11.49 -51.33
CA GLY A 49 -43.71 10.24 -51.42
C GLY A 49 -43.69 9.44 -50.11
N SER A 50 -44.40 8.30 -50.08
CA SER A 50 -44.60 7.48 -48.87
C SER A 50 -43.30 7.08 -48.16
N GLU A 51 -42.26 6.72 -48.92
CA GLU A 51 -40.95 6.36 -48.37
C GLU A 51 -40.23 7.57 -47.76
N THR A 52 -40.28 8.72 -48.45
CA THR A 52 -39.72 9.98 -47.96
C THR A 52 -40.43 10.45 -46.70
N LEU A 53 -41.76 10.41 -46.68
CA LEU A 53 -42.56 10.80 -45.52
C LEU A 53 -42.35 9.84 -44.34
N LYS A 54 -42.32 8.53 -44.56
CA LYS A 54 -42.04 7.54 -43.51
C LYS A 54 -40.66 7.76 -42.90
N LYS A 55 -39.64 8.03 -43.73
CA LYS A 55 -38.29 8.32 -43.25
C LYS A 55 -38.22 9.67 -42.55
N LEU A 56 -38.91 10.68 -43.06
CA LEU A 56 -39.02 12.00 -42.45
C LEU A 56 -39.71 11.94 -41.09
N ASP A 57 -40.80 11.20 -40.97
CA ASP A 57 -41.49 10.97 -39.70
C ASP A 57 -40.62 10.23 -38.71
N SER A 58 -39.85 9.24 -39.17
CA SER A 58 -38.91 8.51 -38.31
C SER A 58 -37.77 9.43 -37.85
N ALA A 59 -37.21 10.24 -38.76
CA ALA A 59 -36.15 11.20 -38.45
C ALA A 59 -36.66 12.33 -37.54
N TYR A 60 -37.88 12.81 -37.77
CA TYR A 60 -38.53 13.84 -36.98
C TYR A 60 -38.92 13.31 -35.60
N LYS A 61 -39.45 12.09 -35.47
CA LYS A 61 -39.68 11.45 -34.16
C LYS A 61 -38.39 11.28 -33.36
N ASN A 62 -37.26 11.04 -34.02
CA ASN A 62 -35.94 11.02 -33.41
C ASN A 62 -35.38 12.43 -33.07
N ALA A 63 -35.99 13.50 -33.58
CA ALA A 63 -35.57 14.89 -33.35
C ALA A 63 -36.55 15.69 -32.48
N ASP A 64 -37.80 15.24 -32.35
CA ASP A 64 -38.88 15.77 -31.52
C ASP A 64 -39.03 14.98 -30.21
N SER A 65 -38.14 14.01 -29.97
CA SER A 65 -37.88 13.37 -28.67
C SER A 65 -37.19 14.32 -27.67
N ASP A 66 -37.58 15.60 -27.67
CA ASP A 66 -37.29 16.61 -26.63
C ASP A 66 -38.03 16.31 -25.29
N LYS A 67 -38.42 15.04 -25.08
CA LYS A 67 -38.39 14.40 -23.77
C LYS A 67 -37.22 13.44 -23.74
N ASP A 68 -36.08 13.94 -23.26
CA ASP A 68 -35.02 13.18 -22.60
C ASP A 68 -34.72 11.80 -23.21
N ASP A 69 -34.40 11.75 -24.50
CA ASP A 69 -33.84 10.53 -25.11
C ASP A 69 -32.34 10.37 -24.82
N GLY A 70 -31.76 11.28 -24.03
CA GLY A 70 -30.36 11.30 -23.65
C GLY A 70 -29.39 11.71 -24.76
N SER A 71 -29.85 12.16 -25.94
CA SER A 71 -28.98 12.56 -27.04
C SER A 71 -28.39 13.98 -26.88
N LEU A 72 -27.13 14.16 -27.30
CA LEU A 72 -26.42 15.45 -27.26
C LEU A 72 -26.16 15.98 -28.68
N ARG A 73 -26.41 17.26 -28.93
CA ARG A 73 -26.33 17.89 -30.27
C ARG A 73 -25.91 19.36 -30.21
N LYS A 74 -25.61 19.97 -31.36
CA LYS A 74 -25.15 21.36 -31.43
C LYS A 74 -26.07 22.31 -30.65
N GLY A 75 -25.50 23.11 -29.77
CA GLY A 75 -26.22 24.02 -28.86
C GLY A 75 -26.56 23.42 -27.49
N ALA A 76 -26.41 22.10 -27.28
CA ALA A 76 -26.50 21.51 -25.95
C ALA A 76 -25.37 22.02 -25.06
N THR A 77 -25.65 22.19 -23.78
CA THR A 77 -24.66 22.58 -22.77
C THR A 77 -24.81 21.73 -21.51
N GLY A 78 -23.79 21.70 -20.66
CA GLY A 78 -23.85 21.07 -19.33
C GLY A 78 -22.96 19.83 -19.18
N SER A 79 -23.17 19.10 -18.10
CA SER A 79 -22.29 18.01 -17.65
C SER A 79 -22.20 16.85 -18.64
N ALA A 80 -23.31 16.49 -19.29
CA ALA A 80 -23.33 15.42 -20.29
C ALA A 80 -22.48 15.77 -21.53
N VAL A 81 -22.51 17.02 -21.97
CA VAL A 81 -21.64 17.51 -23.06
C VAL A 81 -20.18 17.49 -22.64
N LYS A 82 -19.90 17.82 -21.38
CA LYS A 82 -18.54 17.78 -20.82
C LYS A 82 -17.99 16.36 -20.75
N ASP A 83 -18.81 15.39 -20.37
CA ASP A 83 -18.48 13.97 -20.38
C ASP A 83 -18.21 13.45 -21.80
N LEU A 84 -19.09 13.77 -22.75
CA LEU A 84 -18.91 13.48 -24.17
C LEU A 84 -17.57 14.03 -24.71
N GLN A 85 -17.29 15.32 -24.48
CA GLN A 85 -16.03 15.95 -24.91
C GLN A 85 -14.81 15.29 -24.24
N THR A 86 -14.92 14.89 -22.97
CA THR A 86 -13.86 14.20 -22.24
C THR A 86 -13.55 12.84 -22.86
N LYS A 87 -14.57 12.03 -23.14
CA LYS A 87 -14.42 10.72 -23.77
C LYS A 87 -13.86 10.83 -25.19
N LEU A 88 -14.38 11.76 -26.00
CA LEU A 88 -13.86 12.02 -27.34
C LEU A 88 -12.41 12.51 -27.32
N LYS A 89 -12.05 13.35 -26.36
CA LYS A 89 -10.67 13.84 -26.17
C LYS A 89 -9.73 12.70 -25.81
N LYS A 90 -10.14 11.83 -24.88
CA LYS A 90 -9.38 10.64 -24.50
C LYS A 90 -9.15 9.68 -25.67
N LEU A 91 -10.14 9.55 -26.53
CA LEU A 91 -10.11 8.71 -27.73
C LEU A 91 -9.42 9.39 -28.93
N GLY A 92 -8.91 10.61 -28.78
CA GLY A 92 -8.16 11.32 -29.81
C GLY A 92 -9.01 12.01 -30.89
N PHE A 93 -10.32 12.17 -30.68
CA PHE A 93 -11.23 12.81 -31.63
C PHE A 93 -11.49 14.30 -31.33
N TYR A 94 -11.13 14.79 -30.13
CA TYR A 94 -11.41 16.15 -29.70
C TYR A 94 -10.16 16.84 -29.13
N ASN A 95 -9.66 17.86 -29.83
CA ASN A 95 -8.40 18.54 -29.48
C ASN A 95 -8.60 19.92 -28.82
N ALA A 96 -9.85 20.35 -28.62
CA ALA A 96 -10.16 21.65 -28.00
C ALA A 96 -10.30 21.55 -26.46
N TYR A 97 -10.57 22.69 -25.83
CA TYR A 97 -10.89 22.76 -24.40
C TYR A 97 -12.26 22.13 -24.12
N VAL A 98 -12.38 21.46 -22.98
CA VAL A 98 -13.60 20.77 -22.54
C VAL A 98 -14.45 21.78 -21.75
N ASP A 99 -15.27 22.52 -22.48
CA ASP A 99 -16.09 23.63 -21.97
C ASP A 99 -17.52 23.21 -21.57
N GLY A 100 -17.95 22.01 -21.94
CA GLY A 100 -19.34 21.58 -21.74
C GLY A 100 -20.33 22.27 -22.68
N SER A 101 -19.86 22.85 -23.78
CA SER A 101 -20.68 23.47 -24.83
C SER A 101 -20.55 22.69 -26.14
N TYR A 102 -21.66 22.23 -26.69
CA TYR A 102 -21.67 21.44 -27.92
C TYR A 102 -21.62 22.38 -29.13
N GLY A 103 -20.46 23.00 -29.36
CA GLY A 103 -20.18 23.88 -30.48
C GLY A 103 -19.73 23.13 -31.75
N ASP A 104 -19.28 23.87 -32.76
CA ASP A 104 -18.84 23.32 -34.05
C ASP A 104 -17.64 22.37 -33.91
N THR A 105 -16.75 22.62 -32.95
CA THR A 105 -15.62 21.74 -32.61
C THR A 105 -16.09 20.39 -32.09
N THR A 106 -17.11 20.36 -31.22
CA THR A 106 -17.72 19.13 -30.69
C THR A 106 -18.47 18.37 -31.79
N VAL A 107 -19.19 19.08 -32.67
CA VAL A 107 -19.83 18.48 -33.86
C VAL A 107 -18.80 17.80 -34.76
N ALA A 108 -17.69 18.46 -35.05
CA ALA A 108 -16.63 17.90 -35.88
C ALA A 108 -16.01 16.64 -35.26
N ALA A 109 -15.75 16.65 -33.95
CA ALA A 109 -15.24 15.49 -33.23
C ALA A 109 -16.21 14.31 -33.21
N VAL A 110 -17.50 14.57 -32.99
CA VAL A 110 -18.53 13.51 -33.04
C VAL A 110 -18.64 12.93 -34.44
N LYS A 111 -18.62 13.75 -35.50
CA LYS A 111 -18.59 13.24 -36.88
C LYS A 111 -17.35 12.40 -37.18
N ALA A 112 -16.19 12.80 -36.68
CA ALA A 112 -14.95 12.04 -36.85
C ALA A 112 -15.01 10.68 -36.12
N PHE A 113 -15.53 10.66 -34.89
CA PHE A 113 -15.77 9.44 -34.12
C PHE A 113 -16.76 8.52 -34.83
N GLN A 114 -17.92 9.04 -35.23
CA GLN A 114 -18.95 8.30 -35.96
C GLN A 114 -18.38 7.68 -37.24
N LYS A 115 -17.63 8.46 -38.04
CA LYS A 115 -16.97 7.98 -39.26
C LYS A 115 -15.98 6.85 -38.98
N LYS A 116 -15.17 6.94 -37.92
CA LYS A 116 -14.20 5.89 -37.56
C LYS A 116 -14.88 4.57 -37.18
N TYR A 117 -16.04 4.63 -36.55
CA TYR A 117 -16.78 3.45 -36.06
C TYR A 117 -17.95 3.04 -36.96
N ASN A 118 -17.97 3.51 -38.22
CA ASN A 118 -18.98 3.19 -39.23
C ASN A 118 -20.42 3.51 -38.77
N LEU A 119 -20.60 4.57 -37.98
CA LEU A 119 -21.90 5.13 -37.62
C LEU A 119 -22.29 6.24 -38.60
N THR A 120 -23.57 6.63 -38.58
CA THR A 120 -24.04 7.80 -39.34
C THR A 120 -23.31 9.06 -38.87
N ALA A 121 -22.48 9.67 -39.73
CA ALA A 121 -21.72 10.88 -39.41
C ALA A 121 -22.58 12.16 -39.49
N ASP A 122 -23.62 12.25 -38.68
CA ASP A 122 -24.53 13.40 -38.59
C ASP A 122 -24.06 14.46 -37.58
N GLY A 123 -23.14 14.12 -36.67
CA GLY A 123 -22.65 15.02 -35.62
C GLY A 123 -23.57 15.13 -34.42
N ILE A 124 -24.53 14.22 -34.28
CA ILE A 124 -25.43 14.09 -33.13
C ILE A 124 -24.98 12.89 -32.30
N ALA A 125 -24.64 13.11 -31.04
CA ALA A 125 -24.35 12.03 -30.10
C ALA A 125 -25.65 11.42 -29.56
N GLY A 126 -26.35 10.68 -30.43
CA GLY A 126 -27.53 9.87 -30.06
C GLY A 126 -27.16 8.57 -29.36
N SER A 127 -28.16 7.76 -28.99
CA SER A 127 -27.98 6.55 -28.18
C SER A 127 -26.96 5.54 -28.75
N GLU A 128 -26.92 5.33 -30.07
CA GLU A 128 -25.91 4.47 -30.72
C GLU A 128 -24.50 5.07 -30.63
N THR A 129 -24.39 6.39 -30.83
CA THR A 129 -23.11 7.10 -30.73
C THR A 129 -22.60 7.10 -29.29
N LEU A 130 -23.47 7.35 -28.32
CA LEU A 130 -23.12 7.34 -26.89
C LEU A 130 -22.79 5.94 -26.40
N LYS A 131 -23.57 4.90 -26.76
CA LYS A 131 -23.23 3.50 -26.43
C LYS A 131 -21.90 3.07 -27.05
N LYS A 132 -21.66 3.43 -28.31
CA LYS A 132 -20.39 3.10 -28.97
C LYS A 132 -19.24 3.92 -28.39
N LEU A 133 -19.47 5.17 -28.03
CA LEU A 133 -18.50 6.03 -27.35
C LEU A 133 -18.17 5.47 -25.97
N ASP A 134 -19.16 5.04 -25.20
CA ASP A 134 -18.97 4.39 -23.91
C ASP A 134 -18.26 3.06 -24.06
N SER A 135 -18.59 2.27 -25.08
CA SER A 135 -17.92 1.00 -25.34
C SER A 135 -16.49 1.21 -25.85
N ALA A 136 -16.25 2.21 -26.70
CA ALA A 136 -14.92 2.56 -27.21
C ALA A 136 -14.08 3.23 -26.13
N TYR A 137 -14.70 4.05 -25.27
CA TYR A 137 -14.08 4.65 -24.10
C TYR A 137 -13.76 3.56 -23.10
N LYS A 138 -14.71 2.71 -22.72
CA LYS A 138 -14.48 1.51 -21.89
C LYS A 138 -13.46 0.58 -22.52
N ASN A 139 -13.38 0.45 -23.84
CA ASN A 139 -12.35 -0.34 -24.52
C ASN A 139 -11.00 0.37 -24.60
N ALA A 140 -10.95 1.71 -24.64
CA ALA A 140 -9.70 2.46 -24.52
C ALA A 140 -9.24 2.59 -23.06
N ASP A 141 -10.17 2.42 -22.12
CA ASP A 141 -10.00 2.32 -20.67
C ASP A 141 -9.71 0.87 -20.25
N SER A 142 -10.20 -0.14 -21.00
CA SER A 142 -9.95 -1.58 -20.81
C SER A 142 -8.86 -2.15 -21.70
N ASP A 143 -8.40 -1.41 -22.72
CA ASP A 143 -7.06 -1.51 -23.28
C ASP A 143 -6.01 -1.02 -22.24
N LYS A 144 -6.46 -0.56 -21.07
CA LYS A 144 -5.68 -0.39 -19.83
C LYS A 144 -6.15 -1.30 -18.68
N ASP A 145 -6.85 -2.39 -18.96
CA ASP A 145 -7.15 -3.41 -17.92
C ASP A 145 -6.32 -4.68 -18.11
N ASP A 146 -5.06 -4.51 -18.51
CA ASP A 146 -3.96 -5.38 -18.08
C ASP A 146 -3.26 -4.83 -16.82
N GLY A 147 -3.76 -3.69 -16.30
CA GLY A 147 -3.16 -2.95 -15.20
C GLY A 147 -1.97 -2.08 -15.59
N SER A 148 -1.64 -1.89 -16.88
CA SER A 148 -0.44 -1.17 -17.33
C SER A 148 -0.57 0.36 -17.38
N LEU A 149 0.53 1.06 -17.07
CA LEU A 149 0.65 2.53 -17.18
C LEU A 149 1.60 2.89 -18.34
N ARG A 150 1.23 3.86 -19.19
CA ARG A 150 1.99 4.25 -20.41
C ARG A 150 1.81 5.73 -20.77
N LYS A 151 2.57 6.23 -21.75
CA LYS A 151 2.56 7.65 -22.16
C LYS A 151 1.13 8.19 -22.35
N GLY A 152 0.83 9.34 -21.75
CA GLY A 152 -0.50 9.95 -21.74
C GLY A 152 -1.48 9.39 -20.70
N ALA A 153 -1.06 8.43 -19.87
CA ALA A 153 -1.76 8.12 -18.62
C ALA A 153 -1.60 9.29 -17.63
N THR A 154 -2.63 9.55 -16.83
CA THR A 154 -2.60 10.57 -15.78
C THR A 154 -3.27 10.04 -14.50
N GLY A 155 -3.03 10.66 -13.36
CA GLY A 155 -3.73 10.37 -12.10
C GLY A 155 -2.90 9.67 -11.02
N SER A 156 -3.58 9.16 -9.99
CA SER A 156 -2.94 8.64 -8.76
C SER A 156 -2.02 7.44 -9.01
N ALA A 157 -2.37 6.55 -9.94
CA ALA A 157 -1.54 5.41 -10.32
C ALA A 157 -0.20 5.85 -10.92
N VAL A 158 -0.20 6.92 -11.73
CA VAL A 158 1.02 7.51 -12.30
C VAL A 158 1.83 8.20 -11.21
N LYS A 159 1.19 8.92 -10.27
CA LYS A 159 1.88 9.49 -9.09
C LYS A 159 2.57 8.42 -8.27
N ASN A 160 1.92 7.27 -8.05
CA ASN A 160 2.50 6.14 -7.34
C ASN A 160 3.70 5.55 -8.08
N LEU A 161 3.57 5.31 -9.40
CA LEU A 161 4.68 4.89 -10.26
C LEU A 161 5.88 5.86 -10.19
N GLN A 162 5.65 7.16 -10.37
CA GLN A 162 6.68 8.19 -10.30
C GLN A 162 7.33 8.24 -8.90
N THR A 163 6.54 8.06 -7.83
CA THR A 163 7.04 8.01 -6.45
C THR A 163 8.00 6.84 -6.25
N LYS A 164 7.61 5.65 -6.71
CA LYS A 164 8.44 4.43 -6.62
C LYS A 164 9.72 4.57 -7.45
N LEU A 165 9.61 5.02 -8.69
CA LEU A 165 10.76 5.26 -9.56
C LEU A 165 11.70 6.33 -9.00
N LYS A 166 11.17 7.40 -8.41
CA LYS A 166 11.95 8.46 -7.77
C LYS A 166 12.71 7.94 -6.55
N LYS A 167 12.03 7.18 -5.69
CA LYS A 167 12.66 6.51 -4.54
C LYS A 167 13.77 5.55 -4.96
N LEU A 168 13.58 4.85 -6.09
CA LEU A 168 14.55 3.92 -6.66
C LEU A 168 15.65 4.59 -7.51
N GLY A 169 15.64 5.93 -7.65
CA GLY A 169 16.67 6.69 -8.35
C GLY A 169 16.52 6.77 -9.88
N PHE A 170 15.39 6.31 -10.45
CA PHE A 170 15.15 6.32 -11.90
C PHE A 170 14.41 7.57 -12.40
N TYR A 171 13.81 8.36 -11.50
CA TYR A 171 13.01 9.54 -11.84
C TYR A 171 13.47 10.77 -11.06
N ASN A 172 13.92 11.82 -11.75
CA ASN A 172 14.51 13.02 -11.16
C ASN A 172 13.61 14.28 -11.24
N ALA A 173 12.44 14.19 -11.86
CA ALA A 173 11.50 15.30 -12.01
C ALA A 173 10.49 15.38 -10.84
N SER A 174 9.63 16.40 -10.87
CA SER A 174 8.49 16.54 -9.96
C SER A 174 7.45 15.44 -10.20
N ILE A 175 6.79 15.00 -9.12
CA ILE A 175 5.69 14.03 -9.18
C ILE A 175 4.42 14.81 -9.50
N ASP A 176 4.07 14.86 -10.78
CA ASP A 176 2.91 15.59 -11.30
C ASP A 176 1.70 14.67 -11.51
N GLY A 177 1.94 13.36 -11.65
CA GLY A 177 0.91 12.39 -12.00
C GLY A 177 0.62 12.30 -13.49
N ASP A 178 1.50 12.84 -14.34
CA ASP A 178 1.39 12.78 -15.80
C ASP A 178 2.49 11.87 -16.38
N TYR A 179 2.08 10.84 -17.12
CA TYR A 179 3.01 9.90 -17.75
C TYR A 179 3.54 10.52 -19.04
N GLY A 180 4.35 11.57 -18.91
CA GLY A 180 5.03 12.27 -20.00
C GLY A 180 6.35 11.61 -20.40
N ASP A 181 7.12 12.29 -21.24
CA ASP A 181 8.40 11.78 -21.77
C ASP A 181 9.45 11.50 -20.68
N THR A 182 9.45 12.28 -19.60
CA THR A 182 10.28 12.05 -18.41
C THR A 182 9.95 10.73 -17.71
N THR A 183 8.66 10.41 -17.59
CA THR A 183 8.20 9.15 -16.97
C THR A 183 8.51 7.96 -17.88
N VAL A 184 8.33 8.10 -19.20
CA VAL A 184 8.73 7.08 -20.19
C VAL A 184 10.23 6.78 -20.09
N ALA A 185 11.08 7.81 -20.02
CA ALA A 185 12.52 7.64 -19.90
C ALA A 185 12.90 6.89 -18.60
N ALA A 186 12.29 7.26 -17.48
CA ALA A 186 12.51 6.59 -16.19
C ALA A 186 12.08 5.12 -16.21
N VAL A 187 10.94 4.81 -16.83
CA VAL A 187 10.45 3.43 -16.95
C VAL A 187 11.36 2.61 -17.84
N LYS A 188 11.83 3.14 -18.97
CA LYS A 188 12.84 2.47 -19.81
C LYS A 188 14.14 2.22 -19.07
N ALA A 189 14.60 3.19 -18.26
CA ALA A 189 15.81 3.03 -17.45
C ALA A 189 15.64 1.92 -16.39
N PHE A 190 14.49 1.88 -15.72
CA PHE A 190 14.13 0.83 -14.77
C PHE A 190 14.06 -0.55 -15.45
N GLN A 191 13.34 -0.65 -16.58
CA GLN A 191 13.22 -1.88 -17.36
C GLN A 191 14.59 -2.41 -17.79
N LYS A 192 15.47 -1.55 -18.32
CA LYS A 192 16.85 -1.91 -18.68
C LYS A 192 17.63 -2.45 -17.48
N LYS A 193 17.55 -1.78 -16.31
CA LYS A 193 18.29 -2.21 -15.11
C LYS A 193 17.86 -3.61 -14.64
N TYR A 194 16.60 -3.97 -14.81
CA TYR A 194 16.03 -5.24 -14.36
C TYR A 194 15.81 -6.26 -15.49
N ASN A 195 16.46 -6.08 -16.64
CA ASN A 195 16.40 -6.99 -17.79
C ASN A 195 14.98 -7.26 -18.32
N LEU A 196 14.11 -6.26 -18.26
CA LEU A 196 12.78 -6.28 -18.88
C LEU A 196 12.82 -5.64 -20.28
N THR A 197 11.79 -5.87 -21.09
CA THR A 197 11.60 -5.16 -22.36
C THR A 197 11.53 -3.66 -22.12
N ALA A 198 12.49 -2.90 -22.65
CA ALA A 198 12.62 -1.45 -22.43
C ALA A 198 11.71 -0.62 -23.36
N ASP A 199 10.43 -0.95 -23.40
CA ASP A 199 9.42 -0.31 -24.25
C ASP A 199 8.87 1.01 -23.67
N GLY A 200 9.11 1.28 -22.38
CA GLY A 200 8.59 2.46 -21.67
C GLY A 200 7.11 2.35 -21.31
N VAL A 201 6.58 1.13 -21.29
CA VAL A 201 5.23 0.78 -20.80
C VAL A 201 5.39 0.07 -19.46
N ALA A 202 4.84 0.64 -18.40
CA ALA A 202 4.79 -0.03 -17.11
C ALA A 202 3.66 -1.07 -17.08
N GLY A 203 3.87 -2.18 -17.79
CA GLY A 203 3.02 -3.37 -17.80
C GLY A 203 3.05 -4.16 -16.50
N SER A 204 2.28 -5.25 -16.42
CA SER A 204 2.17 -6.11 -15.24
C SER A 204 3.54 -6.58 -14.71
N GLU A 205 4.45 -7.00 -15.58
CA GLU A 205 5.82 -7.40 -15.21
C GLU A 205 6.63 -6.24 -14.65
N THR A 206 6.53 -5.07 -15.28
CA THR A 206 7.23 -3.85 -14.85
C THR A 206 6.71 -3.37 -13.51
N LEU A 207 5.38 -3.34 -13.31
CA LEU A 207 4.74 -2.91 -12.07
C LEU A 207 5.01 -3.89 -10.94
N LYS A 208 4.92 -5.20 -11.18
CA LYS A 208 5.28 -6.24 -10.20
C LYS A 208 6.74 -6.11 -9.78
N LYS A 209 7.66 -5.94 -10.73
CA LYS A 209 9.08 -5.77 -10.44
C LYS A 209 9.35 -4.45 -9.71
N LEU A 210 8.66 -3.38 -10.09
CA LEU A 210 8.75 -2.08 -9.42
C LEU A 210 8.25 -2.16 -7.98
N ASP A 211 7.15 -2.87 -7.72
CA ASP A 211 6.63 -3.09 -6.38
C ASP A 211 7.57 -3.91 -5.54
N THR A 212 8.15 -4.98 -6.09
CA THR A 212 9.20 -5.75 -5.41
C THR A 212 10.43 -4.89 -5.14
N ALA A 213 10.93 -4.15 -6.13
CA ALA A 213 12.10 -3.28 -5.98
C ALA A 213 11.84 -2.17 -4.96
N TYR A 214 10.65 -1.55 -5.00
CA TYR A 214 10.22 -0.53 -4.05
C TYR A 214 10.08 -1.10 -2.65
N LYS A 215 9.46 -2.27 -2.48
CA LYS A 215 9.42 -2.99 -1.20
C LYS A 215 10.81 -3.35 -0.71
N ASN A 216 11.74 -3.68 -1.60
CA ASN A 216 13.16 -3.95 -1.28
C ASN A 216 14.00 -2.69 -1.08
N ALA A 217 13.45 -1.50 -1.40
CA ALA A 217 14.07 -0.20 -1.12
C ALA A 217 13.43 0.49 0.11
N ASP A 218 12.20 0.11 0.46
CA ASP A 218 11.45 0.53 1.64
C ASP A 218 11.72 -0.40 2.84
N SER A 219 11.87 -1.71 2.60
CA SER A 219 12.69 -2.57 3.44
C SER A 219 14.13 -2.35 3.01
N ASN A 220 14.87 -1.58 3.80
CA ASN A 220 16.24 -1.17 3.51
C ASN A 220 17.21 -2.38 3.56
N THR A 221 17.08 -3.29 2.59
CA THR A 221 17.88 -4.50 2.40
C THR A 221 18.79 -4.25 1.21
N SER A 222 19.98 -3.78 1.53
CA SER A 222 21.06 -3.58 0.57
C SER A 222 21.44 -4.92 -0.07
N THR A 223 21.19 -5.03 -1.39
CA THR A 223 21.70 -5.96 -2.42
C THR A 223 21.19 -7.41 -2.43
N ASP A 224 20.63 -7.79 -3.58
CA ASP A 224 20.72 -9.05 -4.36
C ASP A 224 20.75 -10.45 -3.70
N ASP A 225 20.82 -10.60 -2.37
CA ASP A 225 20.90 -11.90 -1.67
C ASP A 225 20.13 -11.92 -0.32
N ASN A 226 19.26 -10.95 -0.03
CA ASN A 226 18.52 -10.86 1.25
C ASN A 226 19.42 -10.94 2.51
N SER A 227 20.71 -10.62 2.39
CA SER A 227 21.68 -10.69 3.48
C SER A 227 21.92 -9.32 4.11
N LEU A 228 22.03 -9.27 5.44
CA LEU A 228 22.40 -8.05 6.17
C LEU A 228 23.90 -8.09 6.46
N ARG A 229 24.60 -7.00 6.17
CA ARG A 229 26.04 -6.88 6.39
C ARG A 229 26.42 -5.43 6.72
N LYS A 230 27.69 -5.22 7.08
CA LYS A 230 28.20 -3.89 7.45
C LYS A 230 27.82 -2.82 6.43
N GLY A 231 27.27 -1.71 6.93
CA GLY A 231 26.73 -0.61 6.11
C GLY A 231 25.23 -0.72 5.80
N ALA A 232 24.60 -1.87 6.01
CA ALA A 232 23.14 -1.98 5.98
C ALA A 232 22.52 -1.16 7.12
N THR A 233 21.34 -0.58 6.89
CA THR A 233 20.61 0.16 7.92
C THR A 233 19.11 -0.14 7.85
N GLY A 234 18.31 0.25 8.84
CA GLY A 234 16.86 0.14 8.84
C GLY A 234 16.29 -0.97 9.73
N THR A 235 15.01 -1.27 9.55
CA THR A 235 14.22 -2.15 10.44
C THR A 235 14.73 -3.58 10.49
N ALA A 236 15.17 -4.14 9.36
CA ALA A 236 15.74 -5.49 9.32
C ALA A 236 17.02 -5.60 10.17
N VAL A 237 17.85 -4.54 10.17
CA VAL A 237 19.02 -4.46 11.05
C VAL A 237 18.59 -4.32 12.51
N LYS A 238 17.55 -3.54 12.82
CA LYS A 238 16.98 -3.48 14.18
C LYS A 238 16.50 -4.86 14.64
N THR A 239 15.77 -5.59 13.80
CA THR A 239 15.32 -6.96 14.12
C THR A 239 16.49 -7.90 14.35
N LEU A 240 17.53 -7.85 13.50
CA LEU A 240 18.76 -8.63 13.68
C LEU A 240 19.43 -8.30 15.02
N GLN A 241 19.67 -7.01 15.29
CA GLN A 241 20.28 -6.54 16.53
C GLN A 241 19.44 -6.95 17.75
N THR A 242 18.11 -6.79 17.71
CA THR A 242 17.18 -7.23 18.75
C THR A 242 17.28 -8.74 19.00
N ASN A 243 17.26 -9.56 17.96
CA ASN A 243 17.33 -11.02 18.12
C ASN A 243 18.70 -11.46 18.63
N LEU A 244 19.80 -10.89 18.12
CA LEU A 244 21.13 -11.14 18.64
C LEU A 244 21.26 -10.67 20.10
N LYS A 245 20.61 -9.57 20.46
CA LYS A 245 20.56 -9.04 21.84
C LYS A 245 19.79 -10.00 22.75
N LYS A 246 18.62 -10.47 22.35
CA LYS A 246 17.83 -11.53 23.06
C LYS A 246 18.62 -12.82 23.26
N LEU A 247 19.46 -13.17 22.30
CA LEU A 247 20.32 -14.36 22.36
C LEU A 247 21.67 -14.11 23.09
N GLY A 248 21.91 -12.91 23.59
CA GLY A 248 23.10 -12.55 24.37
C GLY A 248 24.37 -12.25 23.54
N PHE A 249 24.25 -12.06 22.23
CA PHE A 249 25.39 -11.78 21.34
C PHE A 249 25.60 -10.29 21.05
N TYR A 250 24.60 -9.44 21.29
CA TYR A 250 24.65 -8.01 21.00
C TYR A 250 24.29 -7.21 22.26
N THR A 251 25.21 -6.38 22.75
CA THR A 251 25.03 -5.63 24.02
C THR A 251 24.82 -4.13 23.82
N ALA A 252 24.99 -3.63 22.60
CA ALA A 252 24.86 -2.22 22.28
C ALA A 252 23.39 -1.79 22.05
N TYR A 253 23.23 -0.48 21.80
CA TYR A 253 21.97 0.15 21.42
C TYR A 253 21.44 -0.42 20.09
N VAL A 254 20.12 -0.59 19.97
CA VAL A 254 19.47 -1.07 18.73
C VAL A 254 19.19 0.12 17.82
N ASP A 255 20.22 0.58 17.12
CA ASP A 255 20.18 1.77 16.26
C ASP A 255 19.64 1.48 14.85
N GLY A 256 19.59 0.21 14.46
CA GLY A 256 19.27 -0.17 13.10
C GLY A 256 20.38 0.16 12.11
N SER A 257 21.62 0.32 12.56
CA SER A 257 22.81 0.51 11.73
C SER A 257 23.75 -0.66 11.90
N PHE A 258 24.05 -1.37 10.80
CA PHE A 258 24.91 -2.53 10.82
C PHE A 258 26.37 -2.04 10.81
N GLY A 259 26.87 -1.67 11.99
CA GLY A 259 28.26 -1.26 12.22
C GLY A 259 29.17 -2.43 12.59
N SER A 260 30.39 -2.12 13.03
CA SER A 260 31.37 -3.10 13.51
C SER A 260 30.88 -3.92 14.71
N THR A 261 30.07 -3.32 15.59
CA THR A 261 29.48 -4.00 16.75
C THR A 261 28.48 -5.07 16.32
N THR A 262 27.61 -4.77 15.35
CA THR A 262 26.64 -5.74 14.81
C THR A 262 27.36 -6.85 14.06
N GLU A 263 28.39 -6.52 13.27
CA GLU A 263 29.23 -7.51 12.59
C GLU A 263 29.89 -8.48 13.57
N SER A 264 30.45 -7.96 14.66
CA SER A 264 31.09 -8.78 15.70
C SER A 264 30.09 -9.72 16.38
N ALA A 265 28.87 -9.24 16.67
CA ALA A 265 27.80 -10.06 17.22
C ALA A 265 27.35 -11.18 16.26
N VAL A 266 27.24 -10.87 14.96
CA VAL A 266 26.93 -11.87 13.93
C VAL A 266 28.03 -12.93 13.86
N LYS A 267 29.31 -12.53 13.85
CA LYS A 267 30.45 -13.47 13.86
C LYS A 267 30.46 -14.36 15.10
N ALA A 268 30.18 -13.79 16.27
CA ALA A 268 30.09 -14.54 17.52
C ALA A 268 28.93 -15.56 17.50
N PHE A 269 27.76 -15.16 16.99
CA PHE A 269 26.62 -16.04 16.78
C PHE A 269 26.97 -17.19 15.83
N GLN A 270 27.51 -16.86 14.65
CA GLN A 270 27.91 -17.83 13.64
C GLN A 270 28.88 -18.86 14.22
N LYS A 271 29.92 -18.40 14.93
CA LYS A 271 30.90 -19.27 15.60
C LYS A 271 30.25 -20.21 16.62
N LYS A 272 29.33 -19.73 17.46
CA LYS A 272 28.65 -20.57 18.47
C LYS A 272 27.82 -21.68 17.83
N TYR A 273 27.20 -21.40 16.68
CA TYR A 273 26.28 -22.33 16.01
C TYR A 273 26.91 -23.08 14.83
N GLY A 274 28.24 -23.05 14.69
CA GLY A 274 28.97 -23.81 13.67
C GLY A 274 28.74 -23.32 12.23
N LEU A 275 28.39 -22.04 12.05
CA LEU A 275 28.28 -21.39 10.74
C LEU A 275 29.60 -20.73 10.35
N THR A 276 29.79 -20.44 9.07
CA THR A 276 30.89 -19.58 8.59
C THR A 276 30.83 -18.22 9.28
N ALA A 277 31.85 -17.85 10.04
CA ALA A 277 31.92 -16.59 10.79
C ALA A 277 32.36 -15.40 9.92
N ASP A 278 31.65 -15.17 8.81
CA ASP A 278 31.94 -14.11 7.83
C ASP A 278 31.38 -12.74 8.24
N GLY A 279 30.53 -12.66 9.27
CA GLY A 279 29.89 -11.43 9.72
C GLY A 279 28.74 -10.95 8.83
N VAL A 280 28.30 -11.80 7.90
CA VAL A 280 27.16 -11.57 7.02
C VAL A 280 25.96 -12.36 7.53
N ALA A 281 24.89 -11.66 7.90
CA ALA A 281 23.62 -12.28 8.25
C ALA A 281 22.83 -12.63 6.96
N GLY A 282 23.30 -13.63 6.23
CA GLY A 282 22.60 -14.25 5.11
C GLY A 282 21.49 -15.21 5.56
N SER A 283 20.80 -15.86 4.61
CA SER A 283 19.61 -16.68 4.91
C SER A 283 19.85 -17.78 5.94
N ALA A 284 21.00 -18.47 5.89
CA ALA A 284 21.35 -19.50 6.86
C ALA A 284 21.51 -18.92 8.27
N THR A 285 22.22 -17.80 8.40
CA THR A 285 22.41 -17.09 9.66
C THR A 285 21.07 -16.60 10.23
N LEU A 286 20.25 -15.92 9.42
CA LEU A 286 18.96 -15.38 9.84
C LEU A 286 17.99 -16.48 10.30
N LYS A 287 17.85 -17.56 9.51
CA LYS A 287 16.99 -18.71 9.87
C LYS A 287 17.45 -19.37 11.17
N LYS A 288 18.77 -19.46 11.39
CA LYS A 288 19.33 -20.04 12.62
C LYS A 288 19.07 -19.13 13.82
N ILE A 289 19.18 -17.81 13.66
CA ILE A 289 18.83 -16.83 14.70
C ILE A 289 17.35 -16.98 15.09
N GLU A 290 16.44 -16.99 14.12
CA GLU A 290 15.01 -17.17 14.37
C GLU A 290 14.71 -18.49 15.09
N SER A 291 15.30 -19.59 14.62
CA SER A 291 15.14 -20.90 15.25
C SER A 291 15.69 -20.93 16.68
N ALA A 292 16.80 -20.25 16.94
CA ALA A 292 17.38 -20.13 18.27
C ALA A 292 16.49 -19.30 19.21
N VAL A 293 15.91 -18.20 18.72
CA VAL A 293 14.93 -17.40 19.48
C VAL A 293 13.67 -18.22 19.79
N ALA A 294 13.18 -18.98 18.82
CA ALA A 294 12.02 -19.86 19.01
C ALA A 294 12.30 -21.00 20.00
N SER A 295 13.46 -21.65 19.88
CA SER A 295 13.88 -22.73 20.79
C SER A 295 14.14 -22.24 22.22
N ALA A 296 14.64 -21.00 22.37
CA ALA A 296 14.70 -20.33 23.66
C ALA A 296 13.31 -20.17 24.28
N SER A 297 12.24 -20.20 23.48
CA SER A 297 10.86 -19.98 23.92
C SER A 297 10.02 -21.26 24.08
N SER A 298 10.39 -22.43 23.52
CA SER A 298 9.44 -23.55 23.29
C SER A 298 9.70 -24.89 24.01
N GLY A 299 10.78 -25.05 24.78
CA GLY A 299 11.03 -26.31 25.50
C GLY A 299 10.38 -26.33 26.88
N LYS A 300 9.60 -27.38 27.20
CA LYS A 300 9.11 -27.63 28.57
C LYS A 300 10.31 -27.96 29.45
N ILE A 301 10.73 -26.97 30.24
CA ILE A 301 11.86 -27.10 31.17
C ILE A 301 11.28 -27.05 32.59
N THR A 302 11.73 -27.97 33.43
CA THR A 302 11.37 -28.02 34.85
C THR A 302 11.92 -26.81 35.58
N THR A 303 11.11 -26.23 36.46
CA THR A 303 11.52 -25.07 37.24
C THR A 303 12.36 -25.52 38.44
N GLU A 304 13.50 -24.86 38.62
CA GLU A 304 14.47 -25.05 39.68
C GLU A 304 14.34 -23.94 40.73
N GLN A 305 14.61 -24.28 41.98
CA GLN A 305 14.73 -23.29 43.04
C GLN A 305 16.14 -22.70 43.02
N LEU A 306 16.23 -21.38 42.94
CA LEU A 306 17.51 -20.67 43.05
C LEU A 306 17.62 -20.02 44.44
N ASP A 307 18.41 -20.62 45.33
CA ASP A 307 18.72 -20.00 46.63
C ASP A 307 19.70 -18.85 46.44
N TRP A 308 19.22 -17.63 46.67
CA TRP A 308 19.95 -16.41 46.37
C TRP A 308 21.28 -16.31 47.13
N PHE A 309 21.28 -16.68 48.41
CA PHE A 309 22.46 -16.53 49.28
C PHE A 309 23.34 -17.78 49.30
N ASN A 310 22.82 -18.95 48.93
CA ASN A 310 23.60 -20.17 48.74
C ASN A 310 24.09 -20.33 47.29
N GLY A 311 24.85 -19.33 46.81
CA GLY A 311 25.47 -19.33 45.49
C GLY A 311 24.60 -18.85 44.32
N GLY A 312 23.27 -18.76 44.48
CA GLY A 312 22.35 -18.33 43.42
C GLY A 312 22.64 -16.93 42.87
N LYS A 313 23.12 -16.01 43.70
CA LYS A 313 23.56 -14.67 43.28
C LYS A 313 24.60 -14.64 42.15
N ASN A 314 25.32 -15.74 41.93
CA ASN A 314 26.39 -15.83 40.93
C ASN A 314 25.97 -16.55 39.64
N VAL A 315 24.78 -17.17 39.60
CA VAL A 315 24.36 -18.02 38.47
C VAL A 315 24.12 -17.21 37.19
N ILE A 316 23.51 -16.04 37.31
CA ILE A 316 23.23 -15.13 36.19
C ILE A 316 24.15 -13.91 36.35
N PRO A 317 25.32 -13.80 35.69
CA PRO A 317 26.28 -12.73 35.95
C PRO A 317 25.75 -11.33 35.57
N ASN A 318 26.34 -10.27 36.13
CA ASN A 318 26.01 -8.89 35.74
C ASN A 318 26.22 -8.69 34.23
N GLY A 319 25.27 -8.01 33.60
CA GLY A 319 25.23 -7.83 32.15
C GLY A 319 24.66 -9.01 31.37
N ALA A 320 24.37 -10.15 31.99
CA ALA A 320 23.75 -11.28 31.33
C ALA A 320 22.35 -10.94 30.83
N VAL A 321 22.02 -11.43 29.63
CA VAL A 321 20.67 -11.38 29.06
C VAL A 321 19.97 -12.69 29.36
N PHE A 322 18.72 -12.60 29.80
CA PHE A 322 17.88 -13.74 30.15
C PHE A 322 16.41 -13.45 29.79
N GLN A 323 15.57 -14.48 29.83
CA GLN A 323 14.14 -14.35 29.56
C GLN A 323 13.33 -14.50 30.84
N ILE A 324 12.23 -13.78 30.93
CA ILE A 324 11.28 -13.83 32.03
C ILE A 324 9.92 -14.21 31.46
N LYS A 325 9.27 -15.21 32.05
CA LYS A 325 7.88 -15.59 31.75
C LYS A 325 7.02 -15.29 32.96
N ASP A 326 5.98 -14.49 32.77
CA ASP A 326 4.97 -14.29 33.80
C ASP A 326 4.08 -15.54 33.92
N VAL A 327 3.99 -16.12 35.11
CA VAL A 327 3.31 -17.40 35.33
C VAL A 327 1.82 -17.31 35.00
N SER A 328 1.17 -16.19 35.32
CA SER A 328 -0.29 -16.08 35.17
C SER A 328 -0.75 -15.75 33.75
N THR A 329 0.02 -14.96 33.01
CA THR A 329 -0.34 -14.52 31.65
C THR A 329 0.36 -15.33 30.57
N GLY A 330 1.44 -16.03 30.92
CA GLY A 330 2.29 -16.76 29.98
C GLY A 330 3.12 -15.84 29.07
N LEU A 331 3.04 -14.51 29.22
CA LEU A 331 3.81 -13.57 28.41
C LEU A 331 5.29 -13.66 28.77
N ILE A 332 6.13 -13.63 27.74
CA ILE A 332 7.58 -13.73 27.86
C ILE A 332 8.21 -12.43 27.37
N PHE A 333 9.18 -11.92 28.12
CA PHE A 333 10.00 -10.77 27.74
C PHE A 333 11.46 -11.02 28.12
N SER A 334 12.37 -10.29 27.50
CA SER A 334 13.80 -10.38 27.78
C SER A 334 14.25 -9.26 28.70
N ALA A 335 15.24 -9.57 29.55
CA ALA A 335 15.82 -8.61 30.48
C ALA A 335 17.34 -8.77 30.52
N ARG A 336 18.03 -7.72 30.97
CA ARG A 336 19.46 -7.73 31.26
C ARG A 336 19.66 -7.53 32.75
N ARG A 337 20.51 -8.35 33.36
CA ARG A 337 20.92 -8.13 34.75
C ARG A 337 21.79 -6.88 34.82
N GLN A 338 21.43 -5.95 35.69
CA GLN A 338 22.21 -4.74 35.95
C GLN A 338 23.17 -4.97 37.12
N SER A 339 22.63 -5.33 38.28
CA SER A 339 23.37 -5.51 39.52
C SER A 339 22.74 -6.58 40.40
N GLY A 340 23.21 -6.70 41.64
CA GLY A 340 22.52 -7.44 42.67
C GLY A 340 23.27 -7.43 43.99
N GLY A 341 22.52 -7.59 45.08
CA GLY A 341 23.03 -7.71 46.45
C GLY A 341 22.07 -8.58 47.25
N ASN A 342 20.99 -7.97 47.72
CA ASN A 342 19.90 -8.67 48.41
C ASN A 342 18.95 -9.44 47.47
N HIS A 343 18.90 -9.02 46.21
CA HIS A 343 18.15 -9.61 45.12
C HIS A 343 18.81 -9.18 43.78
N MET A 344 18.21 -9.56 42.66
CA MET A 344 18.71 -9.18 41.33
C MET A 344 18.01 -7.92 40.83
N ASP A 345 18.80 -6.96 40.37
CA ASP A 345 18.32 -5.80 39.64
C ASP A 345 18.44 -6.06 38.14
N ALA A 346 17.37 -5.78 37.41
CA ALA A 346 17.33 -6.00 35.97
C ALA A 346 16.56 -4.91 35.24
N GLU A 347 16.84 -4.78 33.95
CA GLU A 347 16.17 -3.84 33.06
C GLU A 347 15.55 -4.61 31.89
N PRO A 348 14.37 -4.21 31.37
CA PRO A 348 13.84 -4.78 30.14
C PRO A 348 14.86 -4.54 29.02
N LEU A 349 15.05 -5.53 28.17
CA LEU A 349 16.13 -5.47 27.19
C LEU A 349 15.82 -4.50 26.03
N THR A 350 14.54 -4.34 25.68
CA THR A 350 14.05 -3.44 24.63
C THR A 350 12.73 -2.75 25.02
N ALA A 351 12.31 -1.75 24.23
CA ALA A 351 11.02 -1.08 24.38
C ALA A 351 9.83 -2.03 24.24
N GLU A 352 9.95 -3.08 23.42
CA GLU A 352 8.94 -4.14 23.28
C GLU A 352 8.85 -4.97 24.55
N ASP A 353 9.99 -5.34 25.14
CA ASP A 353 10.04 -6.07 26.42
C ASP A 353 9.41 -5.23 27.55
N THR A 354 9.64 -3.92 27.57
CA THR A 354 8.97 -2.99 28.48
C THR A 354 7.46 -2.94 28.28
N ALA A 355 7.00 -2.94 27.03
CA ALA A 355 5.57 -2.98 26.73
C ALA A 355 4.93 -4.27 27.25
N ILE A 356 5.63 -5.41 27.17
CA ILE A 356 5.18 -6.68 27.73
C ILE A 356 5.17 -6.62 29.27
N LEU A 357 6.21 -6.04 29.89
CA LEU A 357 6.28 -5.83 31.34
C LEU A 357 5.10 -4.97 31.87
N LYS A 358 4.68 -3.95 31.12
CA LYS A 358 3.44 -3.20 31.42
C LYS A 358 2.20 -4.08 31.24
N LYS A 359 2.15 -4.86 30.16
CA LYS A 359 0.99 -5.70 29.82
C LYS A 359 0.69 -6.76 30.88
N ILE A 360 1.71 -7.38 31.49
CA ILE A 360 1.48 -8.36 32.58
C ILE A 360 0.82 -7.72 33.83
N ASN A 361 0.87 -6.39 33.93
CA ASN A 361 0.26 -5.62 35.01
C ASN A 361 -1.02 -4.87 34.60
N GLY A 362 -1.58 -5.15 33.42
CA GLY A 362 -2.78 -4.45 32.93
C GLY A 362 -2.50 -3.12 32.25
N GLY A 363 -1.26 -2.88 31.81
CA GLY A 363 -0.86 -1.72 31.00
C GLY A 363 -0.03 -0.66 31.73
N THR A 364 0.17 -0.80 33.04
CA THR A 364 0.99 0.10 33.86
C THR A 364 2.15 -0.65 34.50
N PHE A 365 3.08 0.07 35.13
CA PHE A 365 4.01 -0.54 36.07
C PHE A 365 3.35 -0.77 37.43
N SER A 366 3.96 -1.61 38.26
CA SER A 366 3.40 -1.97 39.55
C SER A 366 4.43 -2.51 40.55
N TRP A 367 4.26 -2.10 41.81
CA TRP A 367 4.80 -2.76 43.01
C TRP A 367 4.03 -4.03 43.42
N ARG A 368 3.15 -4.56 42.57
CA ARG A 368 2.52 -5.85 42.84
C ARG A 368 3.51 -6.96 42.57
N ARG A 369 3.70 -7.84 43.57
CA ARG A 369 4.54 -9.04 43.44
C ARG A 369 3.84 -10.03 42.52
N ARG A 370 4.60 -10.59 41.57
CA ARG A 370 4.08 -11.59 40.65
C ARG A 370 5.03 -12.77 40.58
N ALA A 371 4.47 -13.97 40.41
CA ALA A 371 5.23 -15.19 40.16
C ALA A 371 5.75 -15.18 38.72
N VAL A 372 7.07 -15.35 38.56
CA VAL A 372 7.72 -15.41 37.24
C VAL A 372 8.71 -16.55 37.17
N LEU A 373 8.97 -17.02 35.96
CA LEU A 373 10.05 -17.93 35.65
C LEU A 373 11.18 -17.16 34.98
N VAL A 374 12.42 -17.41 35.38
CA VAL A 374 13.62 -16.80 34.81
C VAL A 374 14.41 -17.87 34.06
N LYS A 375 14.50 -17.77 32.74
CA LYS A 375 15.25 -18.71 31.90
C LYS A 375 16.60 -18.15 31.52
N TYR A 376 17.65 -18.89 31.86
CA TYR A 376 19.03 -18.56 31.54
C TYR A 376 19.86 -19.84 31.34
N ASN A 377 20.68 -19.87 30.29
CA ASN A 377 21.58 -20.99 29.97
C ASN A 377 20.93 -22.39 30.01
N GLY A 378 19.68 -22.51 29.58
CA GLY A 378 18.95 -23.78 29.53
C GLY A 378 18.25 -24.18 30.83
N HIS A 379 18.52 -23.47 31.92
CA HIS A 379 17.83 -23.62 33.20
C HIS A 379 16.67 -22.64 33.33
N VAL A 380 15.72 -22.98 34.20
CA VAL A 380 14.55 -22.15 34.50
C VAL A 380 14.43 -22.06 36.01
N TYR A 381 14.45 -20.84 36.54
CA TYR A 381 14.43 -20.58 37.97
C TYR A 381 13.12 -19.94 38.39
N ALA A 382 12.56 -20.38 39.52
CA ALA A 382 11.43 -19.71 40.14
C ALA A 382 11.86 -18.37 40.75
N ALA A 383 11.13 -17.31 40.44
CA ALA A 383 11.35 -15.99 40.99
C ALA A 383 10.04 -15.24 41.21
N SER A 384 10.16 -14.08 41.84
CA SER A 384 9.10 -13.09 41.94
C SER A 384 9.61 -11.75 41.42
N ILE A 385 8.74 -11.02 40.71
CA ILE A 385 9.07 -9.72 40.14
C ILE A 385 8.33 -8.59 40.86
N TYR A 386 9.04 -7.46 41.03
CA TYR A 386 8.47 -6.12 41.07
C TYR A 386 8.76 -5.44 39.75
N SER A 387 7.76 -4.80 39.14
CA SER A 387 7.89 -4.19 37.81
C SER A 387 7.99 -2.67 37.83
N GLU A 388 7.83 -2.04 38.99
CA GLU A 388 7.97 -0.59 39.11
C GLU A 388 9.41 -0.16 38.82
N PRO A 389 9.65 0.75 37.86
CA PRO A 389 10.96 1.33 37.63
C PRO A 389 11.45 2.11 38.85
N HIS A 390 12.69 1.89 39.26
CA HIS A 390 13.37 2.65 40.31
C HIS A 390 14.88 2.56 40.15
N GLY A 391 15.64 3.32 40.94
CA GLY A 391 17.10 3.29 40.86
C GLY A 391 17.65 3.90 39.57
N THR A 392 18.80 3.41 39.11
CA THR A 392 19.51 3.97 37.96
C THR A 392 19.16 3.24 36.67
N ASN A 393 18.99 3.99 35.58
CA ASN A 393 18.75 3.49 34.23
C ASN A 393 20.08 3.26 33.48
N THR A 394 20.30 2.09 32.86
CA THR A 394 21.50 1.84 32.03
C THR A 394 21.17 1.50 30.57
N ILE A 395 19.93 1.15 30.24
CA ILE A 395 19.46 0.90 28.87
C ILE A 395 18.53 2.04 28.43
N LEU A 396 19.08 3.02 27.71
CA LEU A 396 18.38 4.27 27.40
C LEU A 396 17.29 4.15 26.30
N ASP A 397 17.22 3.05 25.56
CA ASP A 397 16.23 2.79 24.49
C ASP A 397 15.11 1.82 24.84
N ASN A 398 15.04 1.33 26.07
CA ASN A 398 14.00 0.37 26.43
C ASN A 398 12.69 1.04 26.87
N ASN A 399 12.55 2.37 26.84
CA ASN A 399 11.38 3.08 27.38
C ASN A 399 11.04 2.72 28.85
N PHE A 400 12.04 2.32 29.63
CA PHE A 400 11.94 1.96 31.03
C PHE A 400 12.95 2.80 31.82
N ASP A 401 12.47 3.55 32.81
CA ASP A 401 13.30 4.52 33.53
C ASP A 401 13.78 3.98 34.87
N GLY A 402 14.85 3.19 34.84
CA GLY A 402 15.48 2.59 36.01
C GLY A 402 15.62 1.09 35.86
N GLN A 403 15.52 0.38 36.98
CA GLN A 403 15.61 -1.07 37.11
C GLN A 403 14.36 -1.62 37.81
N PHE A 404 14.18 -2.92 37.73
CA PHE A 404 13.14 -3.67 38.41
C PHE A 404 13.76 -4.83 39.21
N CYS A 405 13.10 -5.27 40.27
CA CYS A 405 13.64 -6.29 41.17
C CYS A 405 13.15 -7.68 40.81
N LEU A 406 14.06 -8.65 40.81
CA LEU A 406 13.77 -10.08 40.83
C LEU A 406 14.23 -10.69 42.14
N HIS A 407 13.27 -11.22 42.89
CA HIS A 407 13.46 -11.92 44.15
C HIS A 407 13.39 -13.42 43.92
N PHE A 408 14.48 -14.11 44.23
CA PHE A 408 14.56 -15.57 44.23
C PHE A 408 14.32 -16.10 45.64
N TYR A 409 14.49 -17.41 45.83
CA TYR A 409 14.36 -18.00 47.16
C TYR A 409 15.37 -17.39 48.13
N GLY A 410 14.91 -16.99 49.30
CA GLY A 410 15.74 -16.36 50.33
C GLY A 410 16.19 -14.92 50.02
N SER A 411 15.88 -14.35 48.85
CA SER A 411 16.20 -12.95 48.55
C SER A 411 15.54 -11.98 49.54
N LYS A 412 16.22 -10.86 49.79
CA LYS A 412 15.77 -9.80 50.70
C LYS A 412 15.37 -8.53 49.94
N THR A 413 14.55 -7.68 50.54
CA THR A 413 14.22 -6.35 49.99
C THR A 413 15.30 -5.31 50.31
N HIS A 414 15.36 -4.22 49.54
CA HIS A 414 16.31 -3.14 49.77
C HIS A 414 16.01 -2.37 51.06
N GLY A 415 14.76 -1.93 51.25
CA GLY A 415 14.40 -1.00 52.33
C GLY A 415 14.43 -1.61 53.73
N THR A 416 14.29 -2.93 53.88
CA THR A 416 14.20 -3.57 55.21
C THR A 416 15.28 -4.62 55.48
N ASP A 417 16.06 -5.03 54.47
CA ASP A 417 17.01 -6.16 54.55
C ASP A 417 16.36 -7.47 55.06
N ARG A 418 15.06 -7.65 54.81
CA ARG A 418 14.31 -8.83 55.24
C ARG A 418 13.85 -9.66 54.06
N VAL A 419 13.74 -10.97 54.31
CA VAL A 419 13.05 -11.89 53.41
C VAL A 419 11.56 -11.54 53.46
N ASP A 420 11.02 -11.18 52.30
CA ASP A 420 9.63 -10.76 52.16
C ASP A 420 8.73 -11.97 51.88
N ALA A 421 7.77 -12.23 52.76
CA ALA A 421 6.93 -13.43 52.71
C ALA A 421 6.07 -13.51 51.43
N ASP A 422 5.62 -12.38 50.89
CA ASP A 422 4.78 -12.40 49.70
C ASP A 422 5.61 -12.64 48.43
N HIS A 423 6.87 -12.21 48.39
CA HIS A 423 7.80 -12.64 47.35
C HIS A 423 8.05 -14.14 47.43
N GLN A 424 8.28 -14.69 48.63
CA GLN A 424 8.50 -16.13 48.79
C GLN A 424 7.26 -16.95 48.35
N LYS A 425 6.04 -16.50 48.65
CA LYS A 425 4.81 -17.13 48.12
C LYS A 425 4.75 -17.12 46.59
N CYS A 426 5.18 -16.02 45.95
CA CYS A 426 5.26 -15.94 44.49
C CYS A 426 6.33 -16.90 43.93
N VAL A 427 7.47 -17.06 44.60
CA VAL A 427 8.50 -18.04 44.24
C VAL A 427 7.94 -19.46 44.36
N GLU A 428 7.24 -19.80 45.45
CA GLU A 428 6.56 -21.09 45.62
C GLU A 428 5.49 -21.35 44.56
N GLN A 429 4.74 -20.32 44.15
CA GLN A 429 3.80 -20.41 43.04
C GLN A 429 4.53 -20.67 41.71
N ALA A 430 5.64 -19.98 41.46
CA ALA A 430 6.45 -20.18 40.26
C ALA A 430 7.08 -21.57 40.20
N MET A 431 7.47 -22.16 41.34
CA MET A 431 7.99 -23.54 41.42
C MET A 431 7.00 -24.59 40.88
N LYS A 432 5.70 -24.31 40.89
CA LYS A 432 4.65 -25.21 40.36
C LYS A 432 4.45 -25.08 38.85
N ALA A 433 5.05 -24.08 38.21
CA ALA A 433 4.96 -23.84 36.78
C ALA A 433 6.12 -24.48 36.02
N THR A 434 6.00 -24.56 34.69
CA THR A 434 7.08 -24.96 33.78
C THR A 434 7.20 -23.94 32.66
N TRP A 435 8.39 -23.85 32.06
CA TRP A 435 8.66 -22.92 30.97
C TRP A 435 7.86 -23.25 29.72
#